data_AF-A0A3S5YGI6-F1
#
_entry.id   AF-A0A3S5YGI6-F1
#
_cell.length_a   1.000
_cell.length_b   1.000
_cell.length_c   1.000
_cell.angle_alpha   90.00
_cell.angle_beta   90.00
_cell.angle_gamma   90.00
#
_symmetry.space_group_name_H-M   'P 1'
#
loop_
_entity.id
_entity.type
_entity.pdbx_description
1 polymer ?
#
loop_
_entity_poly.entity_id
_entity_poly.type
_entity_poly.pdbx_seq_one_letter_code
_entity_poly.pdbx_strand_id
1 'polypeptide(L)'
;MAPAINQINQANSQMQALNSAAEAAGALVSDINTQISLVTDKIKDLQSAVLLGSAPQGIAFTSGEHLQLSSTRNTMINAGQHLDIGAMKNLSLTVEKALGLFVHKDGAKLVANQGDIEIQAQHNTMALLAKQQVMITSSEDGISISTPETLTLNGGGSYLRLSKNGIEHGSEGMMVMKVANYLVPRTGASLKGVTETFRKTTLELVSPPRRGRFSR
;
A
#
# COMPACT_ATOMS: atom_id res chain seq x y z
N MET A 1 13.86 10.54 34.05
CA MET A 1 12.81 9.61 33.58
C MET A 1 11.52 10.32 33.18
N ALA A 2 10.94 11.18 34.03
CA ALA A 2 9.69 11.89 33.70
C ALA A 2 9.69 12.63 32.34
N PRO A 3 10.76 13.33 31.90
CA PRO A 3 10.78 13.96 30.58
C PRO A 3 10.66 12.95 29.42
N ALA A 4 11.33 11.80 29.53
CA ALA A 4 11.29 10.74 28.51
C ALA A 4 9.91 10.11 28.41
N ILE A 5 9.27 9.84 29.55
CA ILE A 5 7.90 9.30 29.60
C ILE A 5 6.91 10.31 29.02
N ASN A 6 7.08 11.61 29.30
CA ASN A 6 6.24 12.66 28.72
C ASN A 6 6.37 12.73 27.19
N GLN A 7 7.58 12.59 26.64
CA GLN A 7 7.79 12.53 25.20
C GLN A 7 7.07 11.34 24.55
N ILE A 8 7.13 10.16 25.17
CA ILE A 8 6.44 8.98 24.64
C ILE A 8 4.92 9.14 24.76
N ASN A 9 4.42 9.67 25.88
CA ASN A 9 2.99 9.91 26.06
C ASN A 9 2.44 10.90 25.03
N GLN A 10 3.18 11.97 24.74
CA GLN A 10 2.83 12.92 23.69
C GLN A 10 2.77 12.25 22.31
N ALA A 11 3.77 11.44 21.96
CA ALA A 11 3.78 10.68 20.71
C ALA A 11 2.60 9.71 20.62
N ASN A 12 2.27 9.02 21.72
CA ASN A 12 1.11 8.11 21.77
C ASN A 12 -0.20 8.87 21.54
N SER A 13 -0.41 10.03 22.17
CA SER A 13 -1.62 10.84 21.95
C SER A 13 -1.74 11.34 20.52
N GLN A 14 -0.62 11.77 19.91
CA GLN A 14 -0.61 12.16 18.50
C GLN A 14 -0.95 10.99 17.57
N MET A 15 -0.37 9.82 17.83
CA MET A 15 -0.64 8.60 17.05
C MET A 15 -2.05 8.08 17.25
N GLN A 16 -2.65 8.21 18.44
CA GLN A 16 -4.07 7.89 18.67
C GLN A 16 -4.98 8.74 17.79
N ALA A 17 -4.76 10.05 17.75
CA ALA A 17 -5.55 10.95 16.91
C ALA A 17 -5.42 10.60 15.41
N LEU A 18 -4.20 10.27 14.96
CA LEU A 18 -3.95 9.82 13.60
C LEU A 18 -4.64 8.47 13.31
N ASN A 19 -4.61 7.54 14.26
CA ASN A 19 -5.29 6.25 14.17
C ASN A 19 -6.80 6.40 14.05
N SER A 20 -7.43 7.29 14.83
CA SER A 20 -8.87 7.55 14.72
C SER A 20 -9.22 8.09 13.33
N ALA A 21 -8.37 8.94 12.74
CA ALA A 21 -8.56 9.41 11.37
C ALA A 21 -8.38 8.28 10.34
N ALA A 22 -7.40 7.39 10.55
CA ALA A 22 -7.17 6.23 9.70
C ALA A 22 -8.35 5.24 9.77
N GLU A 23 -8.88 4.98 10.96
CA GLU A 23 -10.04 4.13 11.21
C GLU A 23 -11.29 4.69 10.52
N ALA A 24 -11.56 6.00 10.66
CA ALA A 24 -12.66 6.67 9.98
C ALA A 24 -12.55 6.61 8.45
N ALA A 25 -11.33 6.45 7.92
CA ALA A 25 -11.06 6.27 6.49
C ALA A 25 -11.04 4.80 6.04
N GLY A 26 -11.24 3.84 6.96
CA GLY A 26 -11.13 2.40 6.66
C GLY A 26 -9.71 1.93 6.35
N ALA A 27 -8.69 2.69 6.75
CA ALA A 27 -7.29 2.33 6.57
C ALA A 27 -6.79 1.36 7.66
N LEU A 28 -5.66 0.70 7.41
CA LEU A 28 -4.98 -0.10 8.41
C LEU A 28 -4.51 0.78 9.58
N VAL A 29 -4.89 0.44 10.81
CA VAL A 29 -4.54 1.18 12.03
C VAL A 29 -3.32 0.58 12.72
N SER A 30 -2.54 1.41 13.41
CA SER A 30 -1.40 0.97 14.21
C SER A 30 -1.86 0.38 15.55
N ASP A 31 -1.12 -0.58 16.11
CA ASP A 31 -1.41 -1.14 17.44
C ASP A 31 -0.88 -0.23 18.56
N ILE A 32 -1.58 0.87 18.80
CA ILE A 32 -1.19 1.86 19.82
C ILE A 32 -1.40 1.33 21.24
N ASN A 33 -2.30 0.37 21.44
CA ASN A 33 -2.53 -0.24 22.75
C ASN A 33 -1.27 -0.99 23.23
N THR A 34 -0.61 -1.76 22.35
CA THR A 34 0.67 -2.39 22.72
C THR A 34 1.76 -1.37 23.02
N GLN A 35 1.75 -0.21 22.37
CA GLN A 35 2.69 0.88 22.67
C GLN A 35 2.45 1.45 24.07
N ILE A 36 1.19 1.69 24.44
CA ILE A 36 0.82 2.21 25.76
C ILE A 36 1.14 1.20 26.86
N SER A 37 0.84 -0.09 26.67
CA SER A 37 1.19 -1.14 27.63
C SER A 37 2.70 -1.28 27.81
N LEU A 38 3.49 -1.15 26.73
CA LEU A 38 4.95 -1.15 26.85
C LEU A 38 5.43 -0.02 27.77
N VAL A 39 4.87 1.18 27.63
CA VAL A 39 5.24 2.32 28.47
C VAL A 39 4.80 2.12 29.91
N THR A 40 3.54 1.73 30.11
CA THR A 40 2.90 1.73 31.44
C THR A 40 3.39 0.57 32.30
N ASP A 41 3.56 -0.62 31.71
CA ASP A 41 3.77 -1.87 32.47
C ASP A 41 5.24 -2.30 32.51
N LYS A 42 6.08 -1.75 31.61
CA LYS A 42 7.47 -2.18 31.45
C LYS A 42 8.46 -1.05 31.60
N ILE A 43 8.26 0.06 30.89
CA ILE A 43 9.20 1.19 30.87
C ILE A 43 9.05 2.05 32.11
N LYS A 44 7.83 2.41 32.53
CA LYS A 44 7.58 3.24 33.70
C LYS A 44 8.21 2.57 34.94
N ASP A 45 8.99 3.35 35.68
CA ASP A 45 9.76 2.93 36.84
C ASP A 45 10.66 1.68 36.61
N LEU A 46 10.95 1.35 35.34
CA LEU A 46 11.71 0.17 34.91
C LEU A 46 11.19 -1.13 35.58
N GLN A 47 9.87 -1.31 35.60
CA GLN A 47 9.18 -2.47 36.18
C GLN A 47 9.54 -3.82 35.52
N SER A 48 10.35 -3.81 34.47
CA SER A 48 10.90 -5.01 33.83
C SER A 48 12.30 -4.74 33.31
N ALA A 49 13.01 -5.78 32.88
CA ALA A 49 14.34 -5.66 32.27
C ALA A 49 14.25 -5.00 30.89
N VAL A 50 14.16 -3.67 30.87
CA VAL A 50 14.04 -2.84 29.66
C VAL A 50 15.08 -1.73 29.65
N LEU A 51 15.36 -1.20 28.46
CA LEU A 51 16.22 -0.06 28.26
C LEU A 51 15.40 1.14 27.80
N LEU A 52 15.56 2.28 28.49
CA LEU A 52 15.00 3.57 28.09
C LEU A 52 16.15 4.55 27.78
N GLY A 53 16.40 4.78 26.50
CA GLY A 53 17.28 5.85 26.05
C GLY A 53 16.50 7.15 25.84
N SER A 54 16.93 8.24 26.48
CA SER A 54 16.35 9.57 26.26
C SER A 54 17.43 10.63 26.27
N ALA A 55 17.47 11.41 25.21
CA ALA A 55 18.37 12.55 25.06
C ALA A 55 17.57 13.71 24.43
N PRO A 56 17.19 14.74 25.20
CA PRO A 56 16.36 15.85 24.71
C PRO A 56 16.95 16.63 23.53
N GLN A 57 18.26 16.50 23.29
CA GLN A 57 18.98 17.16 22.20
C GLN A 57 19.28 16.21 21.03
N GLY A 58 18.90 14.93 21.10
CA GLY A 58 19.01 13.97 20.00
C GLY A 58 19.73 12.66 20.35
N ILE A 59 19.47 11.63 19.54
CA ILE A 59 20.11 10.31 19.60
C ILE A 59 20.54 9.95 18.17
N ALA A 60 21.75 9.41 18.01
CA ALA A 60 22.24 8.89 16.72
C ALA A 60 22.69 7.43 16.89
N PHE A 61 22.28 6.57 15.95
CA PHE A 61 22.77 5.21 15.81
C PHE A 61 23.51 5.09 14.48
N THR A 62 24.80 4.76 14.53
CA THR A 62 25.66 4.62 13.35
C THR A 62 26.40 3.30 13.39
N SER A 63 26.59 2.66 12.24
CA SER A 63 27.38 1.43 12.10
C SER A 63 28.26 1.53 10.86
N GLY A 64 29.49 1.01 10.93
CA GLY A 64 30.39 0.92 9.78
C GLY A 64 30.02 -0.21 8.81
N GLU A 65 29.21 -1.18 9.27
CA GLU A 65 28.75 -2.32 8.47
C GLU A 65 27.22 -2.40 8.50
N HIS A 66 26.67 -3.13 9.46
CA HIS A 66 25.24 -3.42 9.53
C HIS A 66 24.60 -2.80 10.78
N LEU A 67 23.38 -2.30 10.63
CA LEU A 67 22.51 -1.89 11.74
C LEU A 67 21.23 -2.74 11.64
N GLN A 68 20.95 -3.55 12.65
CA GLN A 68 19.77 -4.40 12.70
C GLN A 68 18.88 -4.03 13.89
N LEU A 69 17.61 -3.77 13.61
CA LEU A 69 16.56 -3.59 14.61
C LEU A 69 15.59 -4.77 14.48
N SER A 70 15.55 -5.63 15.50
CA SER A 70 14.73 -6.84 15.49
C SER A 70 13.92 -6.95 16.77
N SER A 71 12.62 -7.21 16.63
CA SER A 71 11.67 -7.38 17.72
C SER A 71 10.84 -8.63 17.46
N THR A 72 10.66 -9.51 18.46
CA THR A 72 9.78 -10.69 18.34
C THR A 72 8.30 -10.33 18.25
N ARG A 73 7.93 -9.15 18.75
CA ARG A 73 6.58 -8.58 18.67
C ARG A 73 6.59 -7.41 17.68
N ASN A 74 6.47 -6.19 18.20
CA ASN A 74 6.27 -4.99 17.39
C ASN A 74 7.54 -4.13 17.39
N THR A 75 7.88 -3.58 16.22
CA THR A 75 8.81 -2.45 16.09
C THR A 75 7.97 -1.21 15.76
N MET A 76 8.13 -0.15 16.55
CA MET A 76 7.35 1.09 16.41
C MET A 76 8.32 2.25 16.19
N ILE A 77 8.03 3.10 15.20
CA ILE A 77 8.83 4.28 14.86
C ILE A 77 7.88 5.45 14.71
N ASN A 78 7.98 6.43 15.61
CA ASN A 78 7.10 7.59 15.65
C ASN A 78 7.94 8.86 15.53
N ALA A 79 7.48 9.81 14.73
CA ALA A 79 8.08 11.14 14.62
C ALA A 79 7.00 12.21 14.80
N GLY A 80 7.30 13.26 15.58
CA GLY A 80 6.36 14.36 15.79
C GLY A 80 6.21 15.30 14.59
N GLN A 81 7.11 15.20 13.60
CA GLN A 81 7.08 15.99 12.37
C GLN A 81 7.29 15.10 11.13
N HIS A 82 8.54 14.80 10.77
CA HIS A 82 8.88 14.05 9.57
C HIS A 82 9.54 12.71 9.91
N LEU A 83 9.23 11.68 9.13
CA LEU A 83 9.92 10.40 9.12
C LEU A 83 10.53 10.21 7.74
N ASP A 84 11.83 10.41 7.64
CA ASP A 84 12.58 10.25 6.39
C ASP A 84 13.27 8.89 6.37
N ILE A 85 12.95 8.08 5.36
CA ILE A 85 13.53 6.75 5.15
C ILE A 85 14.10 6.72 3.73
N GLY A 86 15.40 6.45 3.60
CA GLY A 86 16.09 6.44 2.32
C GLY A 86 17.17 5.38 2.24
N ALA A 87 17.44 4.91 1.03
CA ALA A 87 18.51 3.96 0.72
C ALA A 87 19.19 4.37 -0.59
N MET A 88 20.51 4.20 -0.69
CA MET A 88 21.27 4.49 -1.93
C MET A 88 21.04 3.47 -3.04
N LYS A 89 20.55 2.28 -2.68
CA LYS A 89 20.21 1.22 -3.62
C LYS A 89 18.71 0.95 -3.51
N ASN A 90 18.35 -0.06 -2.73
CA ASN A 90 16.99 -0.57 -2.67
C ASN A 90 16.37 -0.31 -1.30
N LEU A 91 15.11 0.09 -1.29
CA LEU A 91 14.23 -0.01 -0.13
C LEU A 91 13.25 -1.14 -0.38
N SER A 92 13.23 -2.14 0.51
CA SER A 92 12.31 -3.28 0.41
C SER A 92 11.44 -3.33 1.66
N LEU A 93 10.12 -3.39 1.45
CA LEU A 93 9.13 -3.52 2.51
C LEU A 93 8.36 -4.82 2.27
N THR A 94 8.39 -5.73 3.25
CA THR A 94 7.72 -7.03 3.15
C THR A 94 6.90 -7.26 4.41
N VAL A 95 5.64 -7.64 4.22
CA VAL A 95 4.68 -7.86 5.30
C VAL A 95 3.91 -9.16 5.05
N GLU A 96 3.53 -9.85 6.13
CA GLU A 96 2.79 -11.13 6.02
C GLU A 96 1.29 -10.92 5.83
N LYS A 97 0.69 -9.96 6.55
CA LYS A 97 -0.77 -9.79 6.62
C LYS A 97 -1.29 -8.64 5.76
N ALA A 98 -0.82 -7.41 6.02
CA ALA A 98 -1.33 -6.22 5.35
C ALA A 98 -0.29 -5.10 5.34
N LEU A 99 -0.24 -4.35 4.22
CA LEU A 99 0.47 -3.09 4.10
C LEU A 99 -0.57 -1.98 3.96
N GLY A 100 -0.52 -0.98 4.84
CA GLY A 100 -1.41 0.19 4.79
C GLY A 100 -0.61 1.47 4.71
N LEU A 101 -1.04 2.38 3.83
CA LEU A 101 -0.50 3.73 3.69
C LEU A 101 -1.67 4.71 3.81
N PHE A 102 -1.63 5.59 4.80
CA PHE A 102 -2.69 6.55 5.06
C PHE A 102 -2.11 7.95 5.21
N VAL A 103 -2.77 8.93 4.57
CA VAL A 103 -2.43 10.35 4.67
C VAL A 103 -3.70 11.13 4.99
N HIS A 104 -3.65 11.97 6.02
CA HIS A 104 -4.83 12.67 6.52
C HIS A 104 -5.12 14.01 5.82
N LYS A 105 -4.09 14.74 5.37
CA LYS A 105 -4.23 16.14 4.90
C LYS A 105 -3.79 16.36 3.45
N ASP A 106 -2.48 16.30 3.18
CA ASP A 106 -1.92 16.89 1.94
C ASP A 106 -1.88 15.94 0.73
N GLY A 107 -2.08 14.64 0.96
CA GLY A 107 -2.14 13.61 -0.09
C GLY A 107 -0.87 12.74 -0.21
N ALA A 108 -0.94 11.73 -1.08
CA ALA A 108 0.13 10.76 -1.32
C ALA A 108 0.66 10.88 -2.76
N LYS A 109 1.95 10.65 -2.95
CA LYS A 109 2.61 10.70 -4.25
C LYS A 109 3.54 9.51 -4.43
N LEU A 110 3.40 8.81 -5.55
CA LEU A 110 4.28 7.71 -5.98
C LEU A 110 4.85 8.07 -7.35
N VAL A 111 6.17 8.25 -7.43
CA VAL A 111 6.86 8.66 -8.67
C VAL A 111 8.15 7.88 -8.83
N ALA A 112 8.34 7.34 -10.03
CA ALA A 112 9.62 6.85 -10.53
C ALA A 112 10.17 7.87 -11.53
N ASN A 113 11.42 8.33 -11.33
CA ASN A 113 12.09 9.22 -12.28
C ASN A 113 12.55 8.47 -13.54
N GLN A 114 12.93 7.20 -13.37
CA GLN A 114 13.31 6.27 -14.42
C GLN A 114 12.79 4.88 -14.03
N GLY A 115 12.53 4.05 -15.04
CA GLY A 115 11.97 2.72 -14.85
C GLY A 115 10.47 2.73 -14.58
N ASP A 116 9.92 1.53 -14.50
CA ASP A 116 8.48 1.32 -14.49
C ASP A 116 7.91 1.32 -13.06
N ILE A 117 6.64 1.74 -12.94
CA ILE A 117 5.86 1.52 -11.72
C ILE A 117 4.92 0.34 -11.98
N GLU A 118 5.14 -0.75 -11.25
CA GLU A 118 4.26 -1.90 -11.27
C GLU A 118 3.43 -1.99 -9.99
N ILE A 119 2.11 -2.07 -10.14
CA ILE A 119 1.18 -2.30 -9.03
C ILE A 119 0.36 -3.53 -9.40
N GLN A 120 0.28 -4.52 -8.52
CA GLN A 120 -0.35 -5.81 -8.82
C GLN A 120 -1.15 -6.34 -7.63
N ALA A 121 -2.33 -6.91 -7.91
CA ALA A 121 -3.10 -7.74 -6.99
C ALA A 121 -3.24 -9.15 -7.59
N GLN A 122 -2.27 -10.04 -7.32
CA GLN A 122 -2.11 -11.30 -8.08
C GLN A 122 -3.23 -12.32 -7.87
N HIS A 123 -3.94 -12.24 -6.75
CA HIS A 123 -4.96 -13.23 -6.35
C HIS A 123 -6.28 -12.58 -5.91
N ASN A 124 -6.41 -11.27 -6.00
CA ASN A 124 -7.53 -10.50 -5.48
C ASN A 124 -7.79 -9.25 -6.32
N THR A 125 -8.80 -8.48 -5.93
CA THR A 125 -9.22 -7.26 -6.62
C THR A 125 -8.25 -6.10 -6.39
N MET A 126 -7.99 -5.34 -7.46
CA MET A 126 -7.44 -3.99 -7.39
C MET A 126 -8.57 -2.97 -7.54
N ALA A 127 -8.67 -2.01 -6.63
CA ALA A 127 -9.66 -0.94 -6.68
C ALA A 127 -8.97 0.43 -6.69
N LEU A 128 -9.39 1.30 -7.61
CA LEU A 128 -8.94 2.69 -7.73
C LEU A 128 -10.19 3.59 -7.63
N LEU A 129 -10.29 4.37 -6.55
CA LEU A 129 -11.48 5.14 -6.21
C LEU A 129 -11.08 6.59 -5.91
N ALA A 130 -11.81 7.54 -6.48
CA ALA A 130 -11.63 8.96 -6.20
C ALA A 130 -12.99 9.65 -6.09
N LYS A 131 -13.16 10.54 -5.10
CA LYS A 131 -14.40 11.31 -4.92
C LYS A 131 -14.65 12.30 -6.06
N GLN A 132 -13.59 12.83 -6.67
CA GLN A 132 -13.69 13.82 -7.74
C GLN A 132 -13.44 13.17 -9.11
N GLN A 133 -12.18 12.89 -9.43
CA GLN A 133 -11.79 12.40 -10.75
C GLN A 133 -10.66 11.38 -10.65
N VAL A 134 -10.69 10.39 -11.54
CA VAL A 134 -9.55 9.53 -11.88
C VAL A 134 -9.04 9.95 -13.25
N MET A 135 -7.75 10.21 -13.38
CA MET A 135 -7.09 10.59 -14.63
C MET A 135 -6.04 9.55 -15.00
N ILE A 136 -6.12 9.04 -16.23
CA ILE A 136 -5.15 8.09 -16.80
C ILE A 136 -4.67 8.70 -18.12
N THR A 137 -3.36 8.91 -18.25
CA THR A 137 -2.78 9.60 -19.41
C THR A 137 -1.45 8.94 -19.77
N SER A 138 -1.28 8.67 -21.07
CA SER A 138 0.01 8.32 -21.69
C SER A 138 0.39 9.47 -22.62
N SER A 139 1.59 10.01 -22.46
CA SER A 139 2.04 11.20 -23.19
C SER A 139 2.67 10.89 -24.55
N GLU A 140 3.17 9.66 -24.74
CA GLU A 140 4.00 9.31 -25.92
C GLU A 140 3.47 8.10 -26.70
N ASP A 141 2.92 7.10 -26.01
CA ASP A 141 2.47 5.85 -26.64
C ASP A 141 0.96 5.64 -26.41
N GLY A 142 0.55 4.59 -25.69
CA GLY A 142 -0.85 4.23 -25.54
C GLY A 142 -1.26 3.87 -24.11
N ILE A 143 -2.56 3.63 -23.95
CA ILE A 143 -3.15 3.02 -22.75
C ILE A 143 -3.75 1.69 -23.21
N SER A 144 -3.34 0.60 -22.57
CA SER A 144 -3.89 -0.74 -22.83
C SER A 144 -4.70 -1.22 -21.63
N ILE A 145 -5.95 -1.61 -21.87
CA ILE A 145 -6.85 -2.18 -20.86
C ILE A 145 -7.35 -3.51 -21.40
N SER A 146 -6.90 -4.60 -20.77
CA SER A 146 -7.19 -5.97 -21.18
C SER A 146 -7.91 -6.72 -20.07
N THR A 147 -8.86 -7.57 -20.45
CA THR A 147 -9.60 -8.45 -19.52
C THR A 147 -10.05 -9.71 -20.26
N PRO A 148 -9.94 -10.90 -19.65
CA PRO A 148 -10.35 -12.15 -20.29
C PRO A 148 -11.87 -12.35 -20.36
N GLU A 149 -12.64 -11.64 -19.53
CA GLU A 149 -14.09 -11.86 -19.39
C GLU A 149 -14.91 -10.68 -19.90
N THR A 150 -14.78 -9.50 -19.29
CA THR A 150 -15.62 -8.34 -19.62
C THR A 150 -14.94 -7.03 -19.24
N LEU A 151 -15.05 -6.02 -20.12
CA LEU A 151 -14.72 -4.62 -19.86
C LEU A 151 -16.00 -3.79 -19.95
N THR A 152 -16.30 -2.99 -18.92
CA THR A 152 -17.45 -2.07 -18.92
C THR A 152 -16.96 -0.67 -18.60
N LEU A 153 -17.26 0.28 -19.48
CA LEU A 153 -17.08 1.72 -19.25
C LEU A 153 -18.47 2.34 -19.10
N ASN A 154 -18.75 2.97 -17.97
CA ASN A 154 -20.07 3.54 -17.66
C ASN A 154 -19.93 5.00 -17.22
N GLY A 155 -20.84 5.86 -17.69
CA GLY A 155 -21.01 7.22 -17.20
C GLY A 155 -22.38 7.80 -17.56
N GLY A 156 -23.03 8.46 -16.60
CA GLY A 156 -24.26 9.24 -16.85
C GLY A 156 -25.41 8.44 -17.47
N GLY A 157 -25.57 7.17 -17.09
CA GLY A 157 -26.61 6.28 -17.64
C GLY A 157 -26.28 5.66 -19.01
N SER A 158 -25.11 5.95 -19.57
CA SER A 158 -24.62 5.32 -20.80
C SER A 158 -23.45 4.40 -20.52
N TYR A 159 -23.24 3.39 -21.37
CA TYR A 159 -22.11 2.47 -21.24
C TYR A 159 -21.60 1.89 -22.56
N LEU A 160 -20.37 1.42 -22.51
CA LEU A 160 -19.72 0.56 -23.50
C LEU A 160 -19.30 -0.74 -22.80
N ARG A 161 -19.75 -1.89 -23.31
CA ARG A 161 -19.40 -3.20 -22.77
C ARG A 161 -18.75 -4.07 -23.85
N LEU A 162 -17.57 -4.63 -23.54
CA LEU A 162 -16.89 -5.63 -24.36
C LEU A 162 -16.94 -6.95 -23.60
N SER A 163 -17.39 -8.02 -24.27
CA SER A 163 -17.48 -9.36 -23.69
C SER A 163 -17.23 -10.43 -24.74
N LYS A 164 -17.19 -11.70 -24.32
CA LYS A 164 -17.14 -12.86 -25.24
C LYS A 164 -18.31 -12.91 -26.24
N ASN A 165 -19.43 -12.25 -25.92
CA ASN A 165 -20.62 -12.19 -26.77
C ASN A 165 -20.58 -11.04 -27.78
N GLY A 166 -19.56 -10.17 -27.73
CA GLY A 166 -19.40 -9.03 -28.63
C GLY A 166 -19.28 -7.69 -27.91
N ILE A 167 -19.51 -6.62 -28.69
CA ILE A 167 -19.44 -5.21 -28.27
C ILE A 167 -20.85 -4.65 -28.17
N GLU A 168 -21.16 -3.96 -27.06
CA GLU A 168 -22.46 -3.38 -26.78
C GLU A 168 -22.34 -1.90 -26.39
N HIS A 169 -23.11 -1.06 -27.07
CA HIS A 169 -23.26 0.36 -26.77
C HIS A 169 -24.69 0.59 -26.25
N GLY A 170 -24.83 1.06 -25.02
CA GLY A 170 -26.14 1.35 -24.40
C GLY A 170 -26.24 2.80 -23.94
N SER A 171 -27.37 3.45 -24.22
CA SER A 171 -27.69 4.79 -23.75
C SER A 171 -29.21 4.99 -23.73
N GLU A 172 -29.72 5.74 -22.75
CA GLU A 172 -31.10 6.24 -22.76
C GLU A 172 -31.28 7.43 -23.71
N GLY A 173 -30.19 8.09 -24.08
CA GLY A 173 -30.17 9.24 -24.98
C GLY A 173 -29.81 8.90 -26.42
N MET A 174 -29.64 9.94 -27.24
CA MET A 174 -29.20 9.79 -28.63
C MET A 174 -27.70 9.45 -28.71
N MET A 175 -27.34 8.42 -29.48
CA MET A 175 -25.95 8.16 -29.86
C MET A 175 -25.58 9.03 -31.07
N VAL A 176 -24.69 10.00 -30.86
CA VAL A 176 -24.22 10.91 -31.92
C VAL A 176 -22.83 10.50 -32.39
N MET A 177 -22.72 10.03 -33.64
CA MET A 177 -21.43 9.75 -34.28
C MET A 177 -21.05 10.88 -35.24
N LYS A 178 -19.95 11.58 -34.95
CA LYS A 178 -19.39 12.63 -35.82
C LYS A 178 -18.04 12.17 -36.36
N VAL A 179 -18.02 11.68 -37.60
CA VAL A 179 -16.81 11.12 -38.24
C VAL A 179 -16.76 11.50 -39.71
N ALA A 180 -15.54 11.60 -40.27
CA ALA A 180 -15.35 11.88 -41.70
C ALA A 180 -15.76 10.70 -42.59
N ASN A 181 -15.51 9.46 -42.14
CA ASN A 181 -15.89 8.22 -42.82
C ASN A 181 -16.29 7.16 -41.78
N TYR A 182 -17.35 6.39 -42.06
CA TYR A 182 -17.77 5.26 -41.24
C TYR A 182 -17.87 4.01 -42.10
N LEU A 183 -16.80 3.22 -42.13
CA LEU A 183 -16.73 1.99 -42.91
C LEU A 183 -17.06 0.79 -42.02
N VAL A 184 -18.03 -0.02 -42.43
CA VAL A 184 -18.31 -1.33 -41.82
C VAL A 184 -17.88 -2.40 -42.81
N PRO A 185 -16.59 -2.81 -42.82
CA PRO A 185 -16.15 -3.91 -43.65
C PRO A 185 -16.93 -5.16 -43.21
N ARG A 186 -17.45 -5.93 -44.17
CA ARG A 186 -18.42 -7.04 -43.98
C ARG A 186 -17.91 -8.22 -43.12
N THR A 187 -16.78 -8.08 -42.42
CA THR A 187 -16.16 -9.13 -41.60
C THR A 187 -15.53 -8.52 -40.34
N GLY A 188 -15.76 -9.14 -39.18
CA GLY A 188 -15.10 -8.77 -37.93
C GLY A 188 -13.62 -9.18 -37.93
N ALA A 189 -12.75 -8.27 -37.54
CA ALA A 189 -11.36 -8.58 -37.21
C ALA A 189 -11.25 -8.96 -35.73
N SER A 190 -10.45 -9.98 -35.41
CA SER A 190 -10.13 -10.35 -34.02
C SER A 190 -8.70 -9.93 -33.72
N LEU A 191 -8.53 -9.19 -32.62
CA LEU A 191 -7.23 -8.94 -32.03
C LEU A 191 -7.09 -9.88 -30.83
N LYS A 192 -5.99 -10.64 -30.76
CA LYS A 192 -5.68 -11.44 -29.57
C LYS A 192 -5.38 -10.47 -28.43
N GLY A 193 -6.29 -10.38 -27.45
CA GLY A 193 -5.99 -9.70 -26.19
C GLY A 193 -4.82 -10.37 -25.50
N VAL A 194 -3.74 -9.64 -25.27
CA VAL A 194 -2.64 -10.11 -24.42
C VAL A 194 -3.02 -9.71 -22.99
N THR A 195 -3.43 -10.70 -22.20
CA THR A 195 -3.50 -10.55 -20.74
C THR A 195 -2.24 -11.18 -20.18
N GLU A 196 -1.44 -10.39 -19.47
CA GLU A 196 -0.26 -10.91 -18.80
C GLU A 196 -0.67 -12.01 -17.82
N THR A 197 -0.15 -13.22 -18.02
CA THR A 197 -0.40 -14.35 -17.13
C THR A 197 0.73 -14.45 -16.12
N PHE A 198 0.42 -14.13 -14.86
CA PHE A 198 1.38 -14.21 -13.77
C PHE A 198 1.74 -15.68 -13.47
N ARG A 199 3.02 -15.93 -13.17
CA ARG A 199 3.43 -17.20 -12.55
C ARG A 199 2.88 -17.22 -11.12
N LYS A 200 1.87 -18.05 -10.86
CA LYS A 200 1.36 -18.26 -9.50
C LYS A 200 2.37 -19.09 -8.71
N THR A 201 3.05 -18.47 -7.75
CA THR A 201 3.87 -19.19 -6.77
C THR A 201 3.12 -19.21 -5.44
N THR A 202 2.82 -20.41 -4.94
CA THR A 202 2.28 -20.57 -3.58
C THR A 202 3.41 -20.30 -2.58
N LEU A 203 3.25 -19.29 -1.73
CA LEU A 203 4.19 -19.00 -0.65
C LEU A 203 3.75 -19.77 0.60
N GLU A 204 4.51 -20.80 0.98
CA GLU A 204 4.37 -21.44 2.29
C GLU A 204 5.40 -20.85 3.28
N LEU A 205 4.95 -20.51 4.49
CA LEU A 205 5.83 -20.11 5.58
C LEU A 205 6.69 -21.30 6.02
N VAL A 206 7.96 -21.29 5.66
CA VAL A 206 8.91 -22.32 6.11
C VAL A 206 9.13 -22.16 7.61
N SER A 207 8.64 -23.14 8.39
CA SER A 207 8.89 -23.19 9.83
C SER A 207 10.38 -23.39 10.09
N PRO A 208 10.99 -22.69 11.08
CA PRO A 208 12.40 -22.90 11.39
C PRO A 208 12.65 -24.35 11.80
N PRO A 209 13.78 -24.96 11.41
CA PRO A 209 14.08 -26.34 11.76
C PRO A 209 14.15 -26.47 13.28
N ARG A 210 13.33 -27.38 13.84
CA ARG A 210 13.42 -27.75 15.26
C ARG A 210 14.83 -28.25 15.53
N ARG A 211 15.64 -27.47 16.26
CA ARG A 211 16.93 -27.95 16.77
C ARG A 211 16.66 -29.21 17.59
N GLY A 212 17.14 -30.34 17.10
CA GLY A 212 17.10 -31.61 17.79
C GLY A 212 17.67 -31.45 19.19
N ARG A 213 16.97 -32.06 20.14
CA ARG A 213 17.38 -32.22 21.53
C ARG A 213 18.77 -32.86 21.53
N PHE A 214 19.83 -32.08 21.76
CA PHE A 214 21.14 -32.64 22.05
C PHE A 214 21.03 -33.31 23.43
N SER A 215 20.84 -34.63 23.40
CA SER A 215 21.00 -35.48 24.56
C SER A 215 22.44 -35.93 24.59
N ARG A 216 23.19 -35.50 25.60
CA ARG A 216 24.11 -36.33 26.38
C ARG A 216 24.43 -35.63 27.69
#